data_AF-A0A2K2VPL1-F1
#
_entry.id   AF-A0A2K2VPL1-F1
#
_cell.length_a   1.000
_cell.length_b   1.000
_cell.length_c   1.000
_cell.angle_alpha   90.00
_cell.angle_beta   90.00
_cell.angle_gamma   90.00
#
_symmetry.space_group_name_H-M   'P 1'
#
loop_
_entity.id
_entity.type
_entity.pdbx_description
1 polymer ?
#
loop_
_entity_poly.entity_id
_entity_poly.type
_entity_poly.pdbx_seq_one_letter_code
_entity_poly.pdbx_strand_id
1 'polypeptide(L)'
;MKFPKIGDIATTTVVSIENNKSISEAIGIMFDSVHRNIVVLDGDIFRILSVSDILNFKIRNIDLNQQLSTLELPAIHTVDKEKSVLELVDYLNNEIEYICVTNSDGSLYGLVSHTDITVSIDPETLMDNFCLQDFLKLSKRAKWVKKETKTIDLLLDMIRERSDSVMVVEDLKPIGIFTTKDIVKIIN
;
A
#
# COMPACT_ATOMS: atom_id res chain seq x y z
N MET A 1 12.88 -27.62 6.36
CA MET A 1 12.63 -26.25 6.86
C MET A 1 11.21 -26.20 7.41
N LYS A 2 11.00 -25.53 8.55
CA LYS A 2 9.66 -25.23 9.07
C LYS A 2 9.34 -23.81 8.63
N PHE A 3 8.41 -23.64 7.70
CA PHE A 3 7.95 -22.31 7.31
C PHE A 3 7.12 -21.71 8.44
N PRO A 4 7.27 -20.41 8.73
CA PRO A 4 6.44 -19.72 9.71
C PRO A 4 4.97 -19.74 9.27
N LYS A 5 4.08 -19.56 10.25
CA LYS A 5 2.68 -19.27 9.94
C LYS A 5 2.56 -17.83 9.48
N ILE A 6 1.52 -17.52 8.70
CA ILE A 6 1.26 -16.16 8.24
C ILE A 6 1.07 -15.21 9.42
N GLY A 7 0.42 -15.67 10.50
CA GLY A 7 0.27 -14.90 11.73
C GLY A 7 1.60 -14.50 12.38
N ASP A 8 2.67 -15.27 12.17
CA ASP A 8 3.99 -14.98 12.77
C ASP A 8 4.70 -13.80 12.08
N ILE A 9 4.30 -13.46 10.85
CA ILE A 9 4.90 -12.39 10.04
C ILE A 9 3.96 -11.18 9.87
N ALA A 10 2.72 -11.29 10.34
CA ALA A 10 1.71 -10.25 10.18
C ALA A 10 1.96 -9.07 11.11
N THR A 11 1.81 -7.85 10.59
CA THR A 11 1.70 -6.66 11.41
C THR A 11 0.32 -6.64 12.06
N THR A 12 0.26 -6.78 13.38
CA THR A 12 -1.02 -6.87 14.13
C THR A 12 -1.58 -5.52 14.55
N THR A 13 -0.76 -4.47 14.57
CA THR A 13 -1.22 -3.09 14.78
C THR A 13 -1.64 -2.50 13.43
N VAL A 14 -2.76 -2.99 12.91
CA VAL A 14 -3.30 -2.52 11.62
C VAL A 14 -3.98 -1.18 11.83
N VAL A 15 -3.55 -0.17 11.08
CA VAL A 15 -4.27 1.11 11.01
C VAL A 15 -5.54 0.85 10.20
N SER A 16 -6.70 1.00 10.83
CA SER A 16 -8.00 0.72 10.23
C SER A 16 -9.08 1.74 10.61
N ILE A 17 -10.16 1.77 9.82
CA ILE A 17 -11.33 2.63 10.04
C ILE A 17 -12.63 1.92 9.60
N GLU A 18 -13.73 2.18 10.29
CA GLU A 18 -15.06 1.68 9.91
C GLU A 18 -15.59 2.34 8.63
N ASN A 19 -16.29 1.58 7.77
CA ASN A 19 -16.83 2.11 6.50
C ASN A 19 -17.88 3.24 6.68
N ASN A 20 -18.48 3.36 7.86
CA ASN A 20 -19.48 4.39 8.16
C ASN A 20 -18.86 5.75 8.51
N LYS A 21 -17.53 5.82 8.61
CA LYS A 21 -16.77 7.05 8.84
C LYS A 21 -16.56 7.83 7.56
N SER A 22 -16.27 9.11 7.71
CA SER A 22 -16.02 10.00 6.58
C SER A 22 -14.64 9.79 5.95
N ILE A 23 -14.49 10.20 4.69
CA ILE A 23 -13.19 10.24 4.01
C ILE A 23 -12.22 11.15 4.78
N SER A 24 -12.69 12.29 5.28
CA SER A 24 -11.91 13.25 6.06
C SER A 24 -11.32 12.62 7.33
N GLU A 25 -12.11 11.82 8.06
CA GLU A 25 -11.61 11.07 9.23
C GLU A 25 -10.51 10.07 8.82
N ALA A 26 -10.67 9.36 7.71
CA ALA A 26 -9.65 8.44 7.21
C ALA A 26 -8.34 9.16 6.84
N ILE A 27 -8.43 10.33 6.21
CA ILE A 27 -7.27 11.19 5.91
C ILE A 27 -6.55 11.58 7.20
N GLY A 28 -7.31 11.98 8.24
CA GLY A 28 -6.75 12.31 9.55
C GLY A 28 -5.96 11.15 10.15
N ILE A 29 -6.53 9.95 10.18
CA ILE A 29 -5.83 8.75 10.69
C ILE A 29 -4.56 8.44 9.88
N MET A 30 -4.64 8.52 8.55
CA MET A 30 -3.48 8.28 7.68
C MET A 30 -2.34 9.28 7.95
N PHE A 31 -2.69 10.55 8.19
CA PHE A 31 -1.72 11.59 8.53
C PHE A 31 -1.09 11.37 9.91
N ASP A 32 -1.90 11.18 10.95
CA ASP A 32 -1.43 11.03 12.33
C ASP A 32 -0.56 9.78 12.50
N SER A 33 -0.89 8.72 11.78
CA SER A 33 -0.12 7.47 11.78
C SER A 33 1.03 7.48 10.76
N VAL A 34 1.14 8.48 9.89
CA VAL A 34 2.12 8.56 8.77
C VAL A 34 2.06 7.33 7.83
N HIS A 35 0.85 6.80 7.63
CA HIS A 35 0.60 5.66 6.72
C HIS A 35 0.05 6.14 5.38
N ARG A 36 0.49 5.48 4.30
CA ARG A 36 0.02 5.74 2.94
C ARG A 36 -1.28 5.04 2.59
N ASN A 37 -1.66 4.06 3.41
CA ASN A 37 -2.83 3.23 3.22
C ASN A 37 -3.48 2.96 4.57
N ILE A 38 -4.79 2.78 4.57
CA ILE A 38 -5.58 2.38 5.74
C ILE A 38 -6.55 1.26 5.34
N VAL A 39 -6.76 0.31 6.24
CA VAL A 39 -7.77 -0.74 6.03
C VAL A 39 -9.15 -0.20 6.39
N VAL A 40 -10.10 -0.33 5.48
CA VAL A 40 -11.51 0.01 5.72
C VAL A 40 -12.27 -1.27 6.06
N LEU A 41 -12.91 -1.28 7.23
CA LEU A 41 -13.71 -2.39 7.73
C LEU A 41 -15.13 -2.27 7.14
N ASP A 42 -15.52 -3.21 6.30
CA ASP A 42 -16.81 -3.26 5.59
C ASP A 42 -17.55 -4.57 5.90
N GLY A 43 -17.96 -4.72 7.16
CA GLY A 43 -18.50 -5.98 7.68
C GLY A 43 -17.43 -7.07 7.66
N ASP A 44 -17.71 -8.18 6.96
CA ASP A 44 -16.78 -9.30 6.80
C ASP A 44 -15.76 -9.09 5.66
N ILE A 45 -15.83 -7.94 4.97
CA ILE A 45 -14.93 -7.59 3.87
C ILE A 45 -13.96 -6.50 4.36
N PHE A 46 -12.68 -6.68 4.06
CA PHE A 46 -11.67 -5.65 4.26
C PHE A 46 -11.34 -4.97 2.94
N ARG A 47 -11.34 -3.65 2.94
CA ARG A 47 -10.97 -2.83 1.78
C ARG A 47 -9.74 -2.00 2.08
N ILE A 48 -9.08 -1.48 1.05
CA ILE A 48 -7.96 -0.56 1.22
C ILE A 48 -8.30 0.81 0.67
N LEU A 49 -7.96 1.84 1.44
CA LEU A 49 -7.94 3.22 0.98
C LEU A 49 -6.50 3.70 0.95
N SER A 50 -6.05 4.21 -0.19
CA SER A 50 -4.70 4.74 -0.39
C SER A 50 -4.67 6.26 -0.53
N VAL A 51 -3.48 6.85 -0.39
CA VAL A 51 -3.23 8.27 -0.73
C VAL A 51 -3.61 8.56 -2.19
N SER A 52 -3.37 7.61 -3.09
CA SER A 52 -3.72 7.75 -4.51
C SER A 52 -5.23 7.88 -4.72
N ASP A 53 -6.03 7.16 -3.92
CA ASP A 53 -7.49 7.29 -3.92
C ASP A 53 -7.93 8.65 -3.40
N ILE A 54 -7.34 9.12 -2.28
CA ILE A 54 -7.62 10.45 -1.72
C ILE A 54 -7.32 11.55 -2.75
N LEU A 55 -6.20 11.46 -3.47
CA LEU A 55 -5.89 12.42 -4.52
C LEU A 55 -6.91 12.36 -5.66
N ASN A 56 -7.29 11.16 -6.11
CA ASN A 56 -8.34 10.97 -7.11
C ASN A 56 -9.66 11.60 -6.67
N PHE A 57 -10.03 11.47 -5.40
CA PHE A 57 -11.24 12.06 -4.84
C PHE A 57 -11.18 13.58 -4.88
N LYS A 58 -10.05 14.19 -4.48
CA LYS A 58 -9.85 15.64 -4.56
C LYS A 58 -9.93 16.15 -6.01
N ILE A 59 -9.30 15.47 -6.96
CA ILE A 59 -9.34 15.85 -8.39
C ILE A 59 -10.76 15.79 -8.96
N ARG A 60 -11.55 14.81 -8.52
CA ARG A 60 -12.95 14.63 -8.93
C ARG A 60 -13.94 15.51 -8.14
N ASN A 61 -13.45 16.37 -7.25
CA ASN A 61 -14.26 17.19 -6.34
C ASN A 61 -15.28 16.37 -5.53
N ILE A 62 -14.87 15.18 -5.08
CA ILE A 62 -15.68 14.36 -4.18
C ILE A 62 -15.75 15.04 -2.81
N ASP A 63 -16.94 15.09 -2.22
CA ASP A 63 -17.14 15.62 -0.86
C ASP A 63 -16.44 14.72 0.17
N LEU A 64 -15.43 15.25 0.85
CA LEU A 64 -14.65 14.49 1.83
C LEU A 64 -15.43 14.20 3.12
N ASN A 65 -16.61 14.80 3.31
CA ASN A 65 -17.48 14.50 4.44
C ASN A 65 -18.40 13.29 4.19
N GLN A 66 -18.47 12.78 2.96
CA GLN A 66 -19.24 11.57 2.69
C GLN A 66 -18.61 10.34 3.36
N GLN A 67 -19.43 9.32 3.62
CA GLN A 67 -18.98 8.08 4.23
C GLN A 67 -18.15 7.23 3.26
N LEU A 68 -17.20 6.46 3.79
CA LEU A 68 -16.40 5.52 3.01
C LEU A 68 -17.27 4.43 2.36
N SER A 69 -18.40 4.08 2.97
CA SER A 69 -19.38 3.11 2.47
C SER A 69 -20.01 3.51 1.13
N THR A 70 -19.96 4.79 0.74
CA THR A 70 -20.48 5.26 -0.56
C THR A 70 -19.46 5.11 -1.69
N LEU A 71 -18.23 4.72 -1.38
CA LEU A 71 -17.13 4.58 -2.32
C LEU A 71 -16.93 3.13 -2.77
N GLU A 72 -16.59 2.95 -4.05
CA GLU A 72 -16.10 1.68 -4.55
C GLU A 72 -14.60 1.51 -4.25
N LEU A 73 -14.30 1.04 -3.03
CA LEU A 73 -12.92 0.74 -2.62
C LEU A 73 -12.55 -0.72 -2.96
N PRO A 74 -11.31 -0.98 -3.40
CA PRO A 74 -10.85 -2.33 -3.71
C PRO A 74 -10.82 -3.22 -2.45
N ALA A 75 -11.34 -4.44 -2.58
CA ALA A 75 -11.27 -5.45 -1.53
C ALA A 75 -9.86 -6.04 -1.44
N ILE A 76 -9.40 -6.26 -0.21
CA ILE A 76 -8.11 -6.90 0.09
C ILE A 76 -8.34 -8.40 0.20
N HIS A 77 -7.42 -9.18 -0.36
CA HIS A 77 -7.44 -10.63 -0.19
C HIS A 77 -7.23 -11.00 1.29
N THR A 78 -7.93 -12.04 1.76
CA THR A 78 -7.87 -12.51 3.15
C THR A 78 -7.29 -13.91 3.25
N VAL A 79 -6.48 -14.15 4.29
CA VAL A 79 -5.92 -15.47 4.59
C VAL A 79 -5.94 -15.73 6.10
N ASP A 80 -6.27 -16.95 6.50
CA ASP A 80 -6.26 -17.36 7.92
C ASP A 80 -4.83 -17.38 8.48
N LYS A 81 -4.66 -16.85 9.70
CA LYS A 81 -3.35 -16.71 10.36
C LYS A 81 -2.61 -18.02 10.58
N GLU A 82 -3.30 -19.15 10.63
CA GLU A 82 -2.72 -20.48 10.88
C GLU A 82 -2.10 -21.10 9.63
N LYS A 83 -2.37 -20.54 8.44
CA LYS A 83 -1.79 -21.03 7.19
C LYS A 83 -0.30 -20.77 7.10
N SER A 84 0.37 -21.54 6.24
CA SER A 84 1.80 -21.40 5.98
C SER A 84 2.10 -20.20 5.10
N VAL A 85 3.20 -19.48 5.36
CA VAL A 85 3.70 -18.41 4.47
C VAL A 85 3.96 -18.90 3.04
N LEU A 86 4.20 -20.20 2.84
CA LEU A 86 4.35 -20.79 1.50
C LEU A 86 3.14 -20.53 0.60
N GLU A 87 1.93 -20.43 1.15
CA GLU A 87 0.72 -20.09 0.38
C GLU A 87 0.75 -18.65 -0.15
N LEU A 88 1.57 -17.77 0.44
CA LEU A 88 1.71 -16.38 0.03
C LEU A 88 2.79 -16.17 -1.03
N VAL A 89 3.62 -17.18 -1.33
CA VAL A 89 4.74 -17.03 -2.27
C VAL A 89 4.25 -16.70 -3.68
N ASP A 90 3.15 -17.31 -4.12
CA ASP A 90 2.54 -17.00 -5.42
C ASP A 90 2.06 -15.54 -5.50
N TYR A 91 1.79 -14.91 -4.35
CA TYR A 91 1.35 -13.51 -4.28
C TYR A 91 2.51 -12.52 -4.41
N LEU A 92 3.77 -12.95 -4.25
CA LEU A 92 4.94 -12.10 -4.51
C LEU A 92 4.99 -11.63 -5.97
N ASN A 93 4.40 -12.40 -6.88
CA ASN A 93 4.34 -12.11 -8.32
C ASN A 93 3.07 -11.34 -8.73
N ASN A 94 2.13 -11.12 -7.81
CA ASN A 94 0.88 -10.42 -8.09
C ASN A 94 1.03 -8.90 -7.84
N GLU A 95 0.13 -8.10 -8.41
CA GLU A 95 0.05 -6.65 -8.10
C GLU A 95 -0.47 -6.37 -6.68
N ILE A 96 -0.87 -7.41 -5.94
CA ILE A 96 -1.42 -7.33 -4.59
C ILE A 96 -0.31 -6.90 -3.62
N GLU A 97 -0.44 -5.71 -3.04
CA GLU A 97 0.56 -5.17 -2.09
C GLU A 97 0.32 -5.58 -0.65
N TYR A 98 -0.92 -5.90 -0.32
CA TYR A 98 -1.37 -6.17 1.03
C TYR A 98 -2.33 -7.34 1.07
N ILE A 99 -2.22 -8.15 2.12
CA ILE A 99 -3.08 -9.27 2.43
C ILE A 99 -3.57 -9.08 3.87
N CYS A 100 -4.89 -9.10 4.05
CA CYS A 100 -5.47 -9.11 5.38
C CYS A 100 -5.35 -10.50 5.98
N VAL A 101 -4.82 -10.58 7.19
CA VAL A 101 -4.73 -11.82 7.94
C VAL A 101 -5.88 -11.87 8.91
N THR A 102 -6.60 -12.99 8.95
CA THR A 102 -7.79 -13.15 9.78
C THR A 102 -7.59 -14.19 10.87
N ASN A 103 -8.32 -14.03 11.96
CA ASN A 103 -8.58 -15.12 12.90
C ASN A 103 -9.56 -16.12 12.26
N SER A 104 -9.70 -17.29 12.90
CA SER A 104 -10.63 -18.34 12.43
C SER A 104 -12.11 -17.95 12.54
N ASP A 105 -12.44 -16.90 13.28
CA ASP A 105 -13.78 -16.30 13.34
C ASP A 105 -14.02 -15.24 12.24
N GLY A 106 -13.04 -15.00 11.37
CA GLY A 106 -13.11 -14.00 10.29
C GLY A 106 -12.70 -12.59 10.71
N SER A 107 -12.47 -12.33 12.00
CA SER A 107 -12.03 -11.01 12.47
C SER A 107 -10.61 -10.67 11.99
N LEU A 108 -10.34 -9.38 11.76
CA LEU A 108 -9.02 -8.89 11.36
C LEU A 108 -7.98 -9.20 12.45
N TYR A 109 -6.99 -10.01 12.10
CA TYR A 109 -5.84 -10.32 12.96
C TYR A 109 -4.65 -9.40 12.66
N GLY A 110 -4.38 -9.14 11.38
CA GLY A 110 -3.20 -8.40 10.97
C GLY A 110 -3.19 -8.06 9.48
N LEU A 111 -2.10 -7.44 9.05
CA LEU A 111 -1.83 -7.12 7.65
C LEU A 111 -0.44 -7.64 7.28
N VAL A 112 -0.32 -8.25 6.11
CA VAL A 112 0.95 -8.70 5.54
C VAL A 112 1.18 -7.96 4.24
N SER A 113 2.33 -7.30 4.13
CA SER A 113 2.80 -6.70 2.89
C SER A 113 3.81 -7.60 2.17
N HIS A 114 4.11 -7.27 0.91
CA HIS A 114 5.18 -7.93 0.15
C HIS A 114 6.53 -7.92 0.89
N THR A 115 6.84 -6.81 1.58
CA THR A 115 8.06 -6.67 2.39
C THR A 115 8.07 -7.67 3.55
N ASP A 116 6.95 -7.87 4.24
CA ASP A 116 6.86 -8.80 5.37
C ASP A 116 7.08 -10.24 4.92
N ILE A 117 6.51 -10.62 3.77
CA ILE A 117 6.75 -11.94 3.16
C ILE A 117 8.23 -12.08 2.80
N THR A 118 8.81 -11.10 2.13
CA THR A 118 10.21 -11.14 1.69
C THR A 118 11.17 -11.28 2.87
N VAL A 119 11.00 -10.48 3.93
CA VAL A 119 11.87 -10.50 5.12
C VAL A 119 11.69 -11.79 5.94
N SER A 120 10.56 -12.48 5.81
CA SER A 120 10.34 -13.77 6.47
C SER A 120 11.10 -14.94 5.84
N ILE A 121 11.63 -14.76 4.64
CA ILE A 121 12.43 -15.76 3.94
C ILE A 121 13.89 -15.63 4.38
N ASP A 122 14.55 -16.77 4.57
CA ASP A 122 15.95 -16.84 4.95
C ASP A 122 16.86 -16.05 3.96
N PRO A 123 17.74 -15.14 4.45
CA PRO A 123 18.56 -14.30 3.58
C PRO A 123 19.50 -15.06 2.64
N GLU A 124 20.08 -16.19 3.07
CA GLU A 124 20.92 -17.02 2.19
C GLU A 124 20.09 -17.58 1.05
N THR A 125 18.89 -18.09 1.36
CA THR A 125 17.93 -18.56 0.37
C THR A 125 17.53 -17.47 -0.62
N LEU A 126 17.34 -16.21 -0.17
CA LEU A 126 17.03 -15.08 -1.03
C LEU A 126 18.19 -14.74 -1.97
N MET A 127 19.41 -14.63 -1.43
CA MET A 127 20.60 -14.24 -2.19
C MET A 127 21.00 -15.28 -3.25
N ASP A 128 20.79 -16.57 -2.97
CA ASP A 128 21.20 -17.66 -3.86
C ASP A 128 20.19 -17.94 -4.98
N ASN A 129 18.90 -17.64 -4.77
CA ASN A 129 17.82 -18.09 -5.66
C ASN A 129 17.04 -16.97 -6.36
N PHE A 130 17.18 -15.71 -5.93
CA PHE A 130 16.39 -14.60 -6.46
C PHE A 130 17.28 -13.43 -6.92
N CYS A 131 16.86 -12.76 -7.98
CA CYS A 131 17.46 -11.54 -8.49
C CYS A 131 16.69 -10.31 -7.99
N LEU A 132 17.33 -9.14 -7.98
CA LEU A 132 16.64 -7.89 -7.60
C LEU A 132 15.36 -7.64 -8.40
N GLN A 133 15.27 -8.11 -9.63
CA GLN A 133 14.08 -8.01 -10.48
C GLN A 133 12.86 -8.79 -9.98
N ASP A 134 13.07 -9.81 -9.13
CA ASP A 134 12.00 -10.65 -8.58
C ASP A 134 11.35 -9.96 -7.37
N PHE A 135 12.04 -9.00 -6.73
CA PHE A 135 11.53 -8.19 -5.62
C PHE A 135 11.11 -6.78 -6.06
N LEU A 136 11.91 -6.17 -6.93
CA LEU A 136 11.63 -4.85 -7.46
C LEU A 136 10.61 -5.01 -8.58
N LYS A 137 9.50 -4.26 -8.52
CA LYS A 137 8.51 -4.13 -9.62
C LYS A 137 9.14 -3.38 -10.81
N LEU A 138 10.22 -3.90 -11.40
CA LEU A 138 11.03 -3.28 -12.46
C LEU A 138 10.32 -3.20 -13.81
N SER A 139 9.11 -3.72 -13.92
CA SER A 139 8.27 -3.62 -15.13
C SER A 139 7.95 -2.17 -15.50
N LYS A 140 8.07 -1.22 -14.56
CA LYS A 140 7.96 0.22 -14.83
C LYS A 140 9.31 0.91 -14.61
N ARG A 141 9.82 1.57 -15.66
CA ARG A 141 11.01 2.44 -15.53
C ARG A 141 10.71 3.55 -14.53
N ALA A 142 11.63 3.81 -13.61
CA ALA A 142 11.53 4.93 -12.70
C ALA A 142 11.37 6.22 -13.49
N LYS A 143 10.25 6.92 -13.28
CA LYS A 143 9.96 8.16 -14.00
C LYS A 143 10.86 9.28 -13.50
N TRP A 144 11.51 9.97 -14.43
CA TRP A 144 12.32 11.14 -14.13
C TRP A 144 11.49 12.40 -14.34
N VAL A 145 11.52 13.30 -13.37
CA VAL A 145 10.81 14.58 -13.42
C VAL A 145 11.78 15.72 -13.13
N LYS A 146 11.60 16.85 -13.81
CA LYS A 146 12.46 18.03 -13.60
C LYS A 146 12.13 18.67 -12.26
N LYS A 147 13.13 19.28 -11.61
CA LYS A 147 12.91 19.96 -10.32
C LYS A 147 11.91 21.13 -10.38
N GLU A 148 11.66 21.69 -11.57
CA GLU A 148 10.70 22.77 -11.81
C GLU A 148 9.28 22.29 -12.12
N THR A 149 9.04 20.98 -12.21
CA THR A 149 7.70 20.42 -12.46
C THR A 149 6.74 20.83 -11.35
N LYS A 150 5.56 21.36 -11.73
CA LYS A 150 4.53 21.73 -10.76
C LYS A 150 4.02 20.49 -10.03
N THR A 151 3.84 20.62 -8.72
CA THR A 151 3.35 19.52 -7.87
C THR A 151 2.04 18.92 -8.39
N ILE A 152 1.08 19.74 -8.80
CA ILE A 152 -0.22 19.23 -9.29
C ILE A 152 -0.07 18.35 -10.55
N ASP A 153 0.77 18.77 -11.49
CA ASP A 153 1.01 18.02 -12.73
C ASP A 153 1.70 16.68 -12.41
N LEU A 154 2.65 16.70 -11.48
CA LEU A 154 3.32 15.50 -10.97
C LEU A 154 2.33 14.54 -10.29
N LEU A 155 1.45 15.04 -9.42
CA LEU A 155 0.49 14.20 -8.71
C LEU A 155 -0.50 13.52 -9.68
N LEU A 156 -1.01 14.28 -10.65
CA LEU A 156 -1.90 13.74 -11.70
C LEU A 156 -1.21 12.63 -12.51
N ASP A 157 0.06 12.84 -12.84
CA ASP A 157 0.88 11.88 -13.55
C ASP A 157 1.12 10.60 -12.73
N MET A 158 1.47 10.74 -11.45
CA MET A 158 1.71 9.61 -10.54
C MET A 158 0.45 8.73 -10.38
N ILE A 159 -0.72 9.36 -10.26
CA ILE A 159 -2.01 8.66 -10.19
C ILE A 159 -2.28 7.90 -11.49
N ARG A 160 -2.18 8.57 -12.64
CA ARG A 160 -2.47 7.99 -13.95
C ARG A 160 -1.61 6.78 -14.23
N GLU A 161 -0.34 6.83 -13.84
CA GLU A 161 0.65 5.79 -14.09
C GLU A 161 0.71 4.74 -12.97
N ARG A 162 -0.10 4.88 -11.91
CA ARG A 162 -0.03 4.06 -10.68
C ARG A 162 1.41 3.93 -10.19
N SER A 163 2.06 5.08 -9.99
CA SER A 163 3.46 5.18 -9.58
C SER A 163 3.57 5.75 -8.18
N ASP A 164 4.24 5.01 -7.29
CA ASP A 164 4.44 5.43 -5.90
C ASP A 164 5.59 6.40 -5.69
N SER A 165 6.49 6.52 -6.68
CA SER A 165 7.63 7.40 -6.59
C SER A 165 8.09 7.88 -7.95
N VAL A 166 8.76 9.03 -7.95
CA VAL A 166 9.47 9.58 -9.10
C VAL A 166 10.87 10.03 -8.68
N MET A 167 11.79 9.99 -9.63
CA MET A 167 13.15 10.52 -9.46
C MET A 167 13.17 11.99 -9.90
N VAL A 168 13.59 12.87 -9.00
CA VAL A 168 13.75 14.30 -9.31
C VAL A 168 15.13 14.52 -9.89
N VAL A 169 15.21 15.20 -11.03
CA VAL A 169 16.45 15.41 -11.78
C VAL A 169 16.73 16.89 -12.08
N GLU A 170 18.02 17.22 -12.13
CA GLU A 170 18.58 18.48 -12.62
C GLU A 170 19.73 18.15 -13.57
N ASP A 171 19.73 18.69 -14.79
CA ASP A 171 20.75 18.39 -15.82
C ASP A 171 21.02 16.89 -16.02
N LEU A 172 19.94 16.08 -16.05
CA LEU A 172 19.97 14.61 -16.15
C LEU A 172 20.68 13.90 -14.98
N LYS A 173 20.92 14.60 -13.87
CA LYS A 173 21.45 14.01 -12.63
C LYS A 173 20.31 13.83 -11.62
N PRO A 174 20.14 12.63 -11.05
CA PRO A 174 19.24 12.42 -9.92
C PRO A 174 19.68 13.26 -8.73
N ILE A 175 18.78 14.12 -8.23
CA ILE A 175 19.02 14.97 -7.05
C ILE A 175 18.10 14.62 -5.88
N GLY A 176 17.09 13.78 -6.10
CA GLY A 176 16.17 13.34 -5.05
C GLY A 176 15.13 12.34 -5.54
N ILE A 177 14.30 11.88 -4.60
CA ILE A 177 13.13 11.06 -4.85
C ILE A 177 11.92 11.75 -4.23
N PHE A 178 10.79 11.73 -4.93
CA PHE A 178 9.51 12.17 -4.39
C PHE A 178 8.56 10.97 -4.38
N THR A 179 7.87 10.75 -3.26
CA THR A 179 7.07 9.54 -3.02
C THR A 179 5.64 9.86 -2.59
N THR A 180 4.75 8.87 -2.69
CA THR A 180 3.39 8.95 -2.14
C THR A 180 3.36 9.21 -0.62
N LYS A 181 4.46 8.94 0.09
CA LYS A 181 4.59 9.28 1.53
C LYS A 181 4.77 10.79 1.74
N ASP A 182 5.41 11.48 0.81
CA ASP A 182 5.59 12.94 0.87
C ASP A 182 4.28 13.66 0.60
N ILE A 183 3.42 13.08 -0.24
CA ILE A 183 2.07 13.59 -0.54
C ILE A 183 1.23 13.71 0.73
N VAL A 184 1.28 12.70 1.63
CA VAL A 184 0.55 12.71 2.91
C VAL A 184 0.80 14.01 3.68
N LYS A 185 2.03 14.54 3.61
CA LYS A 185 2.43 15.77 4.31
C LYS A 185 2.00 17.06 3.61
N ILE A 186 1.65 17.00 2.31
CA ILE A 186 1.29 18.16 1.48
C ILE A 186 -0.23 18.38 1.45
N ILE A 187 -1.02 17.31 1.56
CA ILE A 187 -2.48 17.37 1.38
C ILE A 187 -3.26 17.77 2.64
N ASN A 188 -2.57 18.00 3.76
CA ASN A 188 -3.11 18.54 5.01
C ASN A 188 -2.90 20.06 5.06
#